data_AF-A0A943K893-F1
#
_entry.id   AF-A0A943K893-F1
#
_cell.length_a   1.000
_cell.length_b   1.000
_cell.length_c   1.000
_cell.angle_alpha   90.00
_cell.angle_beta   90.00
_cell.angle_gamma   90.00
#
_symmetry.space_group_name_H-M   'P 1'
#
loop_
_entity.id
_entity.type
_entity.pdbx_description
1 polymer ?
#
loop_
_entity_poly.entity_id
_entity_poly.type
_entity_poly.pdbx_seq_one_letter_code
_entity_poly.pdbx_strand_id
1 'polypeptide(L)'
;MTGRPNLSPHTRKTALLGMLGAAALALSFLENLIPGLPGLPPGAKPGFSNIATMAAASQLGFVGAFSITLLKAGFAGLTRGGTAFFMSIAGGLLSMTVMLLLLRGKRNPFGAIGTGILCAIAHNLGQLLASWALTGTKAIFGYAPLLLLFALLTGIVTGAVYGAVAPYLNQIFPSHSR
;
A
#
# COMPACT_ATOMS: atom_id res chain seq x y z
N MET A 1 -12.63 12.53 29.44
CA MET A 1 -13.18 11.16 29.26
C MET A 1 -12.48 10.51 28.09
N THR A 2 -11.45 9.70 28.33
CA THR A 2 -10.81 8.92 27.27
C THR A 2 -11.74 7.77 26.88
N GLY A 3 -12.53 7.94 25.82
CA GLY A 3 -13.43 6.92 25.26
C GLY A 3 -12.68 5.75 24.62
N ARG A 4 -11.73 5.14 25.34
CA ARG A 4 -11.06 3.92 24.91
C ARG A 4 -12.03 2.76 25.15
N PRO A 5 -12.51 2.07 24.10
CA PRO A 5 -13.32 0.89 24.29
C PRO A 5 -12.51 -0.15 25.07
N ASN A 6 -13.10 -0.75 26.10
CA ASN A 6 -12.47 -1.73 26.99
C ASN A 6 -12.36 -3.09 26.29
N LEU A 7 -11.53 -3.16 25.24
CA LEU A 7 -11.35 -4.33 24.39
C LEU A 7 -9.99 -4.99 24.65
N SER A 8 -9.96 -6.32 24.57
CA SER A 8 -8.71 -7.07 24.62
C SER A 8 -7.74 -6.60 23.53
N PRO A 9 -6.41 -6.66 23.74
CA PRO A 9 -5.43 -6.31 22.72
C PRO A 9 -5.60 -7.08 21.41
N HIS A 10 -6.02 -8.35 21.48
CA HIS A 10 -6.28 -9.19 20.31
C HIS A 10 -7.52 -8.76 19.54
N THR A 11 -8.62 -8.48 20.24
CA THR A 11 -9.86 -7.96 19.64
C THR A 11 -9.60 -6.63 18.95
N ARG A 12 -8.82 -5.75 19.59
CA ARG A 12 -8.45 -4.45 19.06
C ARG A 12 -7.60 -4.56 17.78
N LYS A 13 -6.60 -5.45 17.75
CA LYS A 13 -5.80 -5.73 16.53
C LYS A 13 -6.67 -6.29 15.40
N THR A 14 -7.57 -7.21 15.72
CA THR A 14 -8.48 -7.83 14.74
C THR A 14 -9.43 -6.81 14.14
N ALA A 15 -10.01 -5.94 14.97
CA ALA A 15 -10.87 -4.84 14.52
C ALA A 15 -10.12 -3.87 13.60
N LEU A 16 -8.89 -3.47 13.96
CA LEU A 16 -8.07 -2.61 13.11
C LEU A 16 -7.73 -3.27 11.78
N LEU A 17 -7.36 -4.56 11.79
CA LEU A 17 -7.08 -5.32 10.58
C LEU A 17 -8.31 -5.37 9.66
N GLY A 18 -9.51 -5.59 10.24
CA GLY A 18 -10.77 -5.56 9.50
C GLY A 18 -11.08 -4.20 8.89
N MET A 19 -10.93 -3.11 9.68
CA MET A 19 -11.16 -1.74 9.20
C MET A 19 -10.18 -1.36 8.08
N LEU A 20 -8.89 -1.63 8.25
CA LEU A 20 -7.88 -1.35 7.22
C LEU A 20 -8.06 -2.24 6.00
N GLY A 21 -8.46 -3.50 6.18
CA GLY A 21 -8.80 -4.42 5.08
C GLY A 21 -10.00 -3.92 4.27
N ALA A 22 -11.06 -3.48 4.93
CA ALA A 22 -12.23 -2.88 4.28
C ALA A 22 -11.84 -1.61 3.51
N ALA A 23 -11.03 -0.72 4.11
CA ALA A 23 -10.51 0.46 3.44
C ALA A 23 -9.64 0.11 2.23
N ALA A 24 -8.79 -0.92 2.32
CA ALA A 24 -7.97 -1.39 1.21
C ALA A 24 -8.82 -1.87 0.03
N LEU A 25 -9.90 -2.62 0.30
CA LEU A 25 -10.83 -3.09 -0.73
C LEU A 25 -11.64 -1.95 -1.33
N ALA A 26 -12.15 -1.01 -0.52
CA ALA A 26 -12.87 0.16 -1.01
C ALA A 26 -12.00 1.03 -1.91
N LEU A 27 -10.74 1.28 -1.53
CA LEU A 27 -9.78 2.00 -2.36
C LEU A 27 -9.43 1.21 -3.63
N SER A 28 -9.21 -0.10 -3.54
CA SER A 28 -8.98 -0.95 -4.72
C SER A 28 -10.17 -0.93 -5.68
N PHE A 29 -11.39 -0.89 -5.16
CA PHE A 29 -12.61 -0.78 -5.96
C PHE A 29 -12.70 0.59 -6.63
N LEU A 30 -12.44 1.68 -5.90
CA LEU A 30 -12.38 3.03 -6.47
C LEU A 30 -11.32 3.13 -7.57
N GLU A 31 -10.15 2.54 -7.37
CA GLU A 31 -9.12 2.42 -8.40
C GLU A 31 -9.60 1.66 -9.63
N ASN A 32 -10.44 0.64 -9.44
CA ASN A 32 -11.00 -0.14 -10.54
C ASN A 32 -11.97 0.69 -11.40
N LEU A 33 -12.72 1.62 -10.79
CA LEU A 33 -13.65 2.51 -11.49
C LEU A 33 -12.93 3.52 -12.39
N ILE A 34 -11.68 3.88 -12.07
CA ILE A 34 -10.87 4.77 -12.92
C ILE A 34 -10.49 3.99 -14.19
N PRO A 35 -10.87 4.45 -15.40
CA PRO A 35 -10.46 3.82 -16.65
C PRO A 35 -8.94 3.67 -16.71
N GLY A 36 -8.44 2.73 -17.52
CA GLY A 36 -7.00 2.60 -17.73
C GLY A 36 -6.41 3.96 -18.16
N LEU A 37 -5.50 4.51 -17.34
CA LEU A 37 -4.85 5.77 -17.66
C LEU A 37 -3.98 5.56 -18.91
N PRO A 38 -4.09 6.44 -19.92
CA PRO A 38 -3.25 6.36 -21.12
C PRO A 38 -1.77 6.29 -20.72
N GLY A 39 -1.06 5.30 -21.26
CA GLY A 39 0.36 5.12 -20.98
C GLY A 39 0.72 4.31 -19.73
N LEU A 40 -0.24 3.70 -19.02
CA LEU A 40 0.09 2.69 -18.00
C LEU A 40 0.18 1.27 -18.60
N PRO A 41 1.07 0.40 -18.10
CA PRO A 41 1.10 -0.99 -18.52
C PRO A 41 -0.26 -1.67 -18.24
N PRO A 42 -0.71 -2.61 -19.10
CA PRO A 42 -1.97 -3.32 -18.89
C PRO A 42 -2.04 -3.94 -17.50
N GLY A 43 -3.03 -3.53 -16.70
CA GLY A 43 -3.23 -4.01 -15.32
C GLY A 43 -2.57 -3.18 -14.22
N ALA A 44 -1.71 -2.21 -14.56
CA ALA A 44 -1.14 -1.27 -13.60
C ALA A 44 -2.18 -0.24 -13.13
N LYS A 45 -2.12 0.09 -11.84
CA LYS A 45 -3.01 1.04 -11.16
C LYS A 45 -2.19 1.92 -10.20
N PRO A 46 -2.67 3.13 -9.86
CA PRO A 46 -1.94 4.12 -9.05
C PRO A 46 -1.43 3.62 -7.69
N GLY A 47 -2.09 2.62 -7.10
CA GLY A 47 -1.73 2.01 -5.82
C GLY A 47 -2.37 2.69 -4.60
N PHE A 48 -3.52 3.36 -4.72
CA PHE A 48 -4.19 4.01 -3.59
C PHE A 48 -4.55 3.04 -2.46
N SER A 49 -4.95 1.82 -2.79
CA SER A 49 -5.16 0.74 -1.80
C SER A 49 -3.93 0.45 -0.93
N ASN A 50 -2.73 0.82 -1.37
CA ASN A 50 -1.49 0.64 -0.64
C ASN A 50 -1.35 1.57 0.59
N ILE A 51 -2.15 2.64 0.68
CA ILE A 51 -2.25 3.47 1.89
C ILE A 51 -2.63 2.62 3.10
N ALA A 52 -3.60 1.72 2.93
CA ALA A 52 -4.04 0.81 3.98
C ALA A 52 -2.94 -0.20 4.36
N THR A 53 -2.17 -0.69 3.38
CA THR A 53 -0.99 -1.54 3.63
C THR A 53 0.08 -0.80 4.43
N MET A 54 0.37 0.46 4.10
CA MET A 54 1.32 1.29 4.84
C MET A 54 0.87 1.52 6.30
N ALA A 55 -0.41 1.84 6.50
CA ALA A 55 -0.99 1.99 7.83
C ALA A 55 -0.98 0.67 8.63
N ALA A 56 -1.24 -0.46 7.98
CA ALA A 56 -1.12 -1.76 8.65
C ALA A 56 0.33 -2.11 8.97
N ALA A 57 1.29 -1.75 8.12
CA ALA A 57 2.71 -1.96 8.39
C ALA A 57 3.17 -1.17 9.62
N SER A 58 2.67 0.06 9.81
CA SER A 58 3.00 0.87 10.99
C SER A 58 2.34 0.36 12.27
N GLN A 59 1.06 -0.05 12.22
CA GLN A 59 0.29 -0.38 13.42
C GLN A 59 0.33 -1.87 13.79
N LEU A 60 0.27 -2.75 12.80
CA LEU A 60 0.13 -4.20 12.96
C LEU A 60 1.40 -4.97 12.55
N GLY A 61 2.41 -4.28 12.02
CA GLY A 61 3.67 -4.87 11.58
C GLY A 61 3.52 -5.69 10.29
N PHE A 62 4.50 -6.56 10.06
CA PHE A 62 4.58 -7.38 8.84
C PHE A 62 3.33 -8.24 8.62
N VAL A 63 2.87 -8.97 9.65
CA VAL A 63 1.75 -9.91 9.51
C VAL A 63 0.47 -9.19 9.09
N GLY A 64 0.15 -8.05 9.70
CA GLY A 64 -1.04 -7.28 9.32
C GLY A 64 -0.95 -6.69 7.91
N ALA A 65 0.20 -6.12 7.56
CA ALA A 65 0.42 -5.55 6.23
C ALA A 65 0.39 -6.60 5.11
N PHE A 66 0.98 -7.77 5.37
CA PHE A 66 0.96 -8.90 4.45
C PHE A 66 -0.46 -9.39 4.21
N SER A 67 -1.27 -9.57 5.26
CA SER A 67 -2.67 -9.97 5.14
C SER A 67 -3.50 -8.99 4.30
N ILE A 68 -3.32 -7.68 4.49
CA ILE A 68 -4.01 -6.66 3.66
C ILE A 68 -3.53 -6.71 2.21
N THR A 69 -2.24 -6.89 2.00
CA THR A 69 -1.66 -6.99 0.65
C THR A 69 -2.20 -8.21 -0.09
N LEU A 70 -2.32 -9.35 0.59
CA LEU A 70 -2.91 -10.55 0.02
C LEU A 70 -4.39 -10.36 -0.29
N LEU A 71 -5.15 -9.76 0.64
CA LEU A 71 -6.57 -9.48 0.49
C LEU A 71 -6.83 -8.58 -0.73
N LYS A 72 -6.14 -7.44 -0.84
CA LYS A 72 -6.32 -6.49 -1.94
C LYS A 72 -5.86 -7.07 -3.28
N ALA A 73 -4.84 -7.93 -3.28
CA ALA A 73 -4.39 -8.60 -4.49
C ALA A 73 -5.36 -9.69 -4.94
N GLY A 74 -5.91 -10.49 -4.02
CA GLY A 74 -6.99 -11.43 -4.31
C GLY A 74 -8.18 -10.72 -4.97
N PHE A 75 -8.58 -9.57 -4.40
CA PHE A 75 -9.62 -8.74 -5.00
C PHE A 75 -9.26 -8.24 -6.40
N ALA A 76 -8.03 -7.77 -6.61
CA ALA A 76 -7.53 -7.40 -7.94
C ALA A 76 -7.57 -8.58 -8.92
N GLY A 77 -7.24 -9.79 -8.47
CA GLY A 77 -7.31 -11.02 -9.25
C GLY A 77 -8.71 -11.40 -9.67
N LEU A 78 -9.66 -11.33 -8.74
CA LEU A 78 -11.07 -11.65 -8.99
C LEU A 78 -11.75 -10.63 -9.92
N THR A 79 -11.37 -9.36 -9.83
CA THR A 79 -12.02 -8.28 -10.61
C THR A 79 -11.35 -8.02 -11.95
N ARG A 80 -10.04 -8.27 -12.09
CA ARG A 80 -9.24 -7.89 -13.27
C ARG A 80 -8.37 -9.03 -13.84
N GLY A 81 -8.42 -10.23 -13.26
CA GLY A 81 -7.69 -11.40 -13.72
C GLY A 81 -6.28 -11.58 -13.11
N GLY A 82 -5.62 -12.68 -13.49
CA GLY A 82 -4.36 -13.13 -12.88
C GLY A 82 -3.21 -12.13 -12.96
N THR A 83 -3.07 -11.41 -14.07
CA THR A 83 -2.01 -10.38 -14.22
C THR A 83 -2.11 -9.31 -13.15
N ALA A 84 -3.33 -8.84 -12.86
CA ALA A 84 -3.58 -7.84 -11.83
C ALA A 84 -3.28 -8.37 -10.41
N PHE A 85 -3.54 -9.65 -10.15
CA PHE A 85 -3.18 -10.32 -8.89
C PHE A 85 -1.66 -10.29 -8.66
N PHE A 86 -0.88 -10.76 -9.62
CA PHE A 86 0.58 -10.83 -9.52
C PHE A 86 1.21 -9.43 -9.42
N MET A 87 0.75 -8.47 -10.23
CA MET A 87 1.22 -7.09 -10.15
C MET A 87 0.88 -6.45 -8.79
N SER A 88 -0.32 -6.70 -8.24
CA SER A 88 -0.72 -6.17 -6.93
C SER A 88 0.08 -6.78 -5.78
N ILE A 89 0.36 -8.09 -5.82
CA ILE A 89 1.22 -8.75 -4.81
C ILE A 89 2.64 -8.20 -4.91
N ALA A 90 3.26 -8.21 -6.09
CA ALA A 90 4.65 -7.81 -6.24
C ALA A 90 4.88 -6.35 -5.82
N GLY A 91 4.03 -5.44 -6.30
CA GLY A 91 4.05 -4.04 -5.87
C GLY A 91 3.77 -3.87 -4.38
N GLY A 92 2.77 -4.58 -3.85
CA GLY A 92 2.40 -4.50 -2.43
C GLY A 92 3.52 -4.98 -1.51
N LEU A 93 4.18 -6.09 -1.84
CA LEU A 93 5.28 -6.65 -1.05
C LEU A 93 6.53 -5.77 -1.07
N LEU A 94 6.91 -5.21 -2.22
CA LEU A 94 8.03 -4.28 -2.29
C LEU A 94 7.75 -3.01 -1.51
N SER A 95 6.55 -2.42 -1.67
CA SER A 95 6.18 -1.24 -0.91
C SER A 95 6.13 -1.50 0.60
N MET A 96 5.59 -2.65 1.02
CA MET A 96 5.55 -3.06 2.43
C MET A 96 6.97 -3.20 2.98
N THR A 97 7.88 -3.82 2.23
CA THR A 97 9.29 -3.95 2.63
C THR A 97 9.93 -2.58 2.85
N VAL A 98 9.75 -1.65 1.91
CA VAL A 98 10.25 -0.27 2.06
C VAL A 98 9.66 0.42 3.28
N MET A 99 8.35 0.30 3.50
CA MET A 99 7.69 0.88 4.67
C MET A 99 8.29 0.35 5.98
N LEU A 100 8.46 -0.98 6.10
CA LEU A 100 9.03 -1.60 7.29
C LEU A 100 10.49 -1.20 7.54
N LEU A 101 11.29 -1.05 6.48
CA LEU A 101 12.67 -0.56 6.59
C LEU A 101 12.72 0.90 7.07
N LEU A 102 11.85 1.76 6.53
CA LEU A 102 11.77 3.17 6.93
C LEU A 102 11.28 3.35 8.37
N LEU A 103 10.40 2.47 8.85
CA LEU A 103 9.90 2.49 10.22
C LEU A 103 10.93 2.01 11.26
N ARG A 104 11.95 1.24 10.85
CA ARG A 104 13.02 0.77 11.76
C ARG A 104 14.01 1.89 12.17
N GLY A 105 14.05 3.00 11.45
CA GLY A 105 14.93 4.12 11.76
C GLY A 105 14.45 4.95 12.95
N LYS A 106 15.33 5.23 13.93
CA LYS A 106 15.01 6.09 15.12
C LYS A 106 14.59 7.53 14.76
N ARG A 107 14.86 7.96 13.53
CA ARG A 107 14.38 9.21 12.93
C ARG A 107 13.95 8.86 11.51
N ASN A 108 12.73 9.18 11.11
CA ASN A 108 12.34 9.11 9.70
C ASN A 108 12.90 10.36 9.00
N PRO A 109 14.04 10.27 8.27
CA PRO A 109 14.68 11.44 7.71
C PRO A 109 13.91 12.03 6.52
N PHE A 110 12.95 11.28 5.98
CA PHE A 110 12.17 11.64 4.80
C PHE A 110 10.78 12.20 5.12
N GLY A 111 10.36 12.12 6.39
CA GLY A 111 9.00 12.48 6.81
C GLY A 111 7.91 11.61 6.18
N ALA A 112 6.65 11.90 6.49
CA ALA A 112 5.51 11.11 5.99
C ALA A 112 5.37 11.16 4.47
N ILE A 113 5.59 12.34 3.86
CA ILE A 113 5.53 12.55 2.41
C ILE A 113 6.63 11.76 1.70
N GLY A 114 7.88 11.86 2.14
CA GLY A 114 8.99 11.12 1.52
C GLY A 114 8.85 9.62 1.69
N THR A 115 8.34 9.14 2.84
CA THR A 115 7.95 7.73 3.00
C THR A 115 6.90 7.31 1.97
N GLY A 116 5.84 8.12 1.75
CA GLY A 116 4.83 7.84 0.73
C GLY A 116 5.41 7.75 -0.68
N ILE A 117 6.29 8.68 -1.06
CA ILE A 117 6.97 8.67 -2.37
C ILE A 117 7.82 7.41 -2.53
N LEU A 118 8.66 7.05 -1.55
CA LEU A 118 9.49 5.85 -1.62
C LEU A 118 8.65 4.57 -1.70
N CYS A 119 7.56 4.49 -0.93
CA CYS A 119 6.61 3.39 -1.00
C CYS A 119 5.93 3.29 -2.38
N ALA A 120 5.49 4.42 -2.95
CA ALA A 120 4.86 4.46 -4.26
C ALA A 120 5.83 4.05 -5.39
N ILE A 121 7.08 4.51 -5.34
CA ILE A 121 8.13 4.10 -6.29
C ILE A 121 8.36 2.58 -6.20
N ALA A 122 8.51 2.05 -4.99
CA ALA A 122 8.71 0.61 -4.79
C ALA A 122 7.50 -0.21 -5.24
N HIS A 123 6.28 0.32 -5.05
CA HIS A 123 5.05 -0.30 -5.54
C HIS A 123 5.04 -0.42 -7.07
N ASN A 124 5.33 0.69 -7.76
CA ASN A 124 5.35 0.74 -9.21
C ASN A 124 6.48 -0.12 -9.79
N LEU A 125 7.64 -0.15 -9.14
CA LEU A 125 8.73 -1.04 -9.49
C LEU A 125 8.30 -2.52 -9.40
N GLY A 126 7.59 -2.91 -8.35
CA GLY A 126 7.08 -4.29 -8.21
C GLY A 126 6.05 -4.66 -9.27
N GLN A 127 5.16 -3.72 -9.61
CA GLN A 127 4.23 -3.91 -10.73
C GLN A 127 4.98 -4.11 -12.06
N LEU A 128 6.00 -3.28 -12.34
CA LEU A 128 6.83 -3.40 -13.55
C LEU A 128 7.57 -4.73 -13.61
N LEU A 129 8.19 -5.15 -12.51
CA LEU A 129 8.92 -6.42 -12.43
C LEU A 129 7.98 -7.61 -12.63
N ALA A 130 6.78 -7.60 -12.03
CA ALA A 130 5.78 -8.64 -12.26
C ALA A 130 5.27 -8.64 -13.71
N SER A 131 5.01 -7.48 -14.28
CA SER A 131 4.58 -7.36 -15.67
C SER A 131 5.66 -7.86 -16.63
N TRP A 132 6.92 -7.52 -16.38
CA TRP A 132 8.05 -8.04 -17.15
C TRP A 132 8.18 -9.56 -17.03
N ALA A 133 8.05 -10.11 -15.82
CA ALA A 133 8.09 -11.56 -15.60
C ALA A 133 6.96 -12.32 -16.31
N LEU A 134 5.77 -11.72 -16.40
CA LEU A 134 4.60 -12.35 -17.05
C LEU A 134 4.62 -12.26 -18.58
N THR A 135 5.17 -11.19 -19.13
CA THR A 135 5.13 -10.92 -20.59
C THR A 135 6.45 -11.22 -21.30
N GLY A 136 7.55 -11.31 -20.56
CA GLY A 136 8.90 -11.49 -21.10
C GLY A 136 9.48 -10.28 -21.83
N THR A 137 8.74 -9.17 -21.99
CA THR A 137 9.18 -8.04 -22.80
C THR A 137 9.82 -6.91 -21.99
N LYS A 138 11.02 -6.52 -22.38
CA LYS A 138 11.72 -5.35 -21.80
C LYS A 138 11.04 -4.02 -22.17
N ALA A 139 10.14 -4.01 -23.16
CA ALA A 139 9.40 -2.82 -23.57
C ALA A 139 8.58 -2.20 -22.42
N ILE A 140 8.23 -3.00 -21.40
CA ILE A 140 7.50 -2.53 -20.21
C ILE A 140 8.28 -1.50 -19.41
N PHE A 141 9.62 -1.53 -19.41
CA PHE A 141 10.42 -0.50 -18.74
C PHE A 141 10.30 0.87 -19.41
N GLY A 142 9.78 0.95 -20.65
CA GLY A 142 9.39 2.20 -21.29
C GLY A 142 8.31 2.97 -20.53
N TYR A 143 7.51 2.29 -19.69
CA TYR A 143 6.52 2.92 -18.81
C TYR A 143 7.12 3.53 -17.54
N ALA A 144 8.39 3.24 -17.21
CA ALA A 144 9.02 3.66 -15.96
C ALA A 144 9.04 5.19 -15.74
N PRO A 145 9.39 6.04 -16.73
CA PRO A 145 9.38 7.50 -16.53
C PRO A 145 8.00 8.04 -16.14
N LEU A 146 6.96 7.55 -16.80
CA LEU A 146 5.58 7.97 -16.50
C LEU A 146 5.13 7.44 -15.14
N LEU A 147 5.47 6.18 -14.81
CA LEU A 147 5.18 5.60 -13.50
C LEU A 147 5.92 6.29 -12.35
N LEU A 148 7.11 6.85 -12.58
CA LEU A 148 7.80 7.67 -11.58
C LEU A 148 7.07 8.98 -11.34
N LEU A 149 6.55 9.63 -12.39
CA LEU A 149 5.73 10.83 -12.25
C LEU A 149 4.45 10.53 -11.45
N PHE A 150 3.76 9.43 -11.78
CA PHE A 150 2.60 8.98 -11.01
C PHE A 150 2.99 8.63 -9.57
N ALA A 151 4.11 7.93 -9.34
CA ALA A 151 4.59 7.59 -8.01
C ALA A 151 4.90 8.83 -7.16
N LEU A 152 5.37 9.92 -7.77
CA LEU A 152 5.56 11.18 -7.07
C LEU A 152 4.22 11.75 -6.60
N LEU A 153 3.24 11.85 -7.51
CA LEU A 153 1.91 12.39 -7.21
C LEU A 153 1.16 11.53 -6.19
N THR A 154 1.04 10.23 -6.44
CA THR A 154 0.38 9.30 -5.54
C THR A 154 1.15 9.17 -4.23
N GLY A 155 2.48 9.20 -4.28
CA GLY A 155 3.37 9.21 -3.13
C GLY A 155 3.16 10.39 -2.18
N ILE A 156 2.99 11.60 -2.73
CA ILE A 156 2.66 12.78 -1.94
C ILE A 156 1.30 12.60 -1.26
N VAL A 157 0.28 12.18 -2.00
CA VAL A 157 -1.08 11.97 -1.46
C VAL A 157 -1.08 10.88 -0.39
N THR A 158 -0.54 9.71 -0.69
CA THR A 158 -0.46 8.57 0.22
C THR A 158 0.34 8.89 1.48
N GLY A 159 1.47 9.60 1.34
CA GLY A 159 2.30 10.04 2.44
C GLY A 159 1.62 11.09 3.32
N ALA A 160 0.89 12.05 2.72
CA ALA A 160 0.12 13.04 3.45
C ALA A 160 -1.02 12.39 4.24
N VAL A 161 -1.78 11.47 3.62
CA VAL A 161 -2.86 10.72 4.28
C VAL A 161 -2.29 9.87 5.41
N TYR A 162 -1.19 9.14 5.19
CA TYR A 162 -0.51 8.39 6.23
C TYR A 162 -0.07 9.30 7.39
N GLY A 163 0.57 10.43 7.10
CA GLY A 163 1.02 11.39 8.11
C GLY A 163 -0.12 11.98 8.94
N ALA A 164 -1.28 12.23 8.32
CA ALA A 164 -2.47 12.72 9.01
C ALA A 164 -3.12 11.64 9.89
N VAL A 165 -3.16 10.39 9.42
CA VAL A 165 -3.90 9.30 10.07
C VAL A 165 -3.06 8.58 11.15
N ALA A 166 -1.74 8.49 10.97
CA ALA A 166 -0.85 7.75 11.87
C ALA A 166 -0.88 8.23 13.34
N PRO A 167 -0.96 9.55 13.67
CA PRO A 167 -1.07 10.01 15.05
C PRO A 167 -2.35 9.50 15.73
N TYR A 168 -3.49 9.57 15.04
CA TYR A 168 -4.78 9.10 15.56
C TYR A 168 -4.80 7.59 15.71
N LEU A 169 -4.27 6.85 14.73
CA LEU A 169 -4.12 5.41 14.83
C LEU A 169 -3.26 5.02 16.02
N ASN A 170 -2.17 5.74 16.31
CA ASN A 170 -1.32 5.46 17.47
C ASN A 170 -1.99 5.78 18.81
N GLN A 171 -2.88 6.78 18.87
CA GLN A 171 -3.62 7.09 20.10
C GLN A 171 -4.65 6.01 20.45
N ILE A 172 -5.29 5.43 19.44
CA ILE A 172 -6.36 4.42 19.60
C ILE A 172 -5.78 2.99 19.62
N PHE A 173 -4.78 2.74 18.78
CA PHE A 173 -4.12 1.46 18.55
C PHE A 173 -2.59 1.62 18.65
N PRO A 174 -2.00 1.56 19.87
CA PRO A 174 -0.56 1.75 20.04
C PRO A 174 0.25 0.77 19.17
N SER A 175 1.16 1.32 18.35
CA SER A 175 2.02 0.54 17.47
C SER A 175 2.88 -0.45 18.25
N HIS A 176 3.08 -1.65 17.70
CA HIS A 176 4.07 -2.61 18.23
C HIS A 176 5.54 -2.19 18.01
N SER A 177 5.78 -1.16 17.18
CA SER A 177 7.12 -0.76 16.72
C SER A 177 7.63 0.50 17.44
N ARG A 178 7.79 0.46 18.77
CA ARG A 178 8.69 1.36 19.49
C ARG A 178 9.87 0.57 20.04
#